data_AF-A0A9X3J3V1-F1
#
_entry.id   AF-A0A9X3J3V1-F1
#
_cell.length_a   1.000
_cell.length_b   1.000
_cell.length_c   1.000
_cell.angle_alpha   90.00
_cell.angle_beta   90.00
_cell.angle_gamma   90.00
#
_symmetry.space_group_name_H-M   'P 1'
#
loop_
_entity.id
_entity.type
_entity.pdbx_description
1 polymer ?
#
loop_
_entity_poly.entity_id
_entity_poly.type
_entity_poly.pdbx_seq_one_letter_code
_entity_poly.pdbx_strand_id
1 'polypeptide(L)'
;MRREISLLSEGYDSLREAWFERYRVEVVAVEDPTRAPRLVVTAEQVSDRVRAGEPLAVRVERGGEVELGSTRMRFLGHSTKHIDAGESPPLLVAVEYQPLRAEPERFETNVGTEAGAQRWRWRDYQFTIEAHAFDAWMQLSIARLELEPVRR
;
A
#
# COMPACT_ATOMS: atom_id res chain seq x y z
N MET A 1 4.08 -17.66 5.36
CA MET A 1 3.31 -16.81 6.30
C MET A 1 1.82 -17.10 6.10
N ARG A 2 1.10 -17.58 7.12
CA ARG A 2 -0.35 -17.85 7.04
C ARG A 2 -1.09 -16.62 7.55
N ARG A 3 -2.00 -16.02 6.77
CA ARG A 3 -3.00 -15.08 7.28
C ARG A 3 -4.37 -15.70 7.15
N GLU A 4 -5.17 -15.48 8.19
CA GLU A 4 -6.53 -16.00 8.25
C GLU A 4 -7.46 -15.07 7.47
N ILE A 5 -8.10 -15.61 6.43
CA ILE A 5 -9.25 -15.00 5.79
C ILE A 5 -10.45 -15.68 6.44
N SER A 6 -10.99 -15.09 7.50
CA SER A 6 -12.05 -15.69 8.31
C SER A 6 -13.43 -15.49 7.68
N LEU A 7 -14.22 -16.56 7.65
CA LEU A 7 -15.68 -16.62 7.57
C LEU A 7 -16.04 -17.76 8.57
N LEU A 8 -16.96 -17.66 9.53
CA LEU A 8 -18.41 -17.45 9.36
C LEU A 8 -19.04 -17.24 10.75
N SER A 9 -19.80 -16.15 10.92
CA SER A 9 -21.08 -16.18 11.66
C SER A 9 -21.89 -14.93 11.29
N GLU A 10 -23.22 -15.05 11.21
CA GLU A 10 -24.12 -13.91 11.07
C GLU A 10 -23.84 -12.88 12.17
N GLY A 11 -23.60 -11.62 11.78
CA GLY A 11 -23.32 -10.52 12.70
C GLY A 11 -21.86 -10.07 12.77
N TYR A 12 -20.91 -10.77 12.13
CA TYR A 12 -19.51 -10.33 12.02
C TYR A 12 -19.19 -9.78 10.62
N ASP A 13 -18.71 -8.54 10.55
CA ASP A 13 -18.19 -7.94 9.32
C ASP A 13 -16.81 -8.53 8.96
N SER A 14 -16.78 -9.65 8.25
CA SER A 14 -15.53 -10.22 7.71
C SER A 14 -14.96 -9.38 6.58
N LEU A 15 -13.62 -9.19 6.57
CA LEU A 15 -12.90 -8.60 5.43
C LEU A 15 -13.04 -9.47 4.18
N ARG A 16 -13.48 -8.89 3.06
CA ARG A 16 -13.59 -9.57 1.76
C ARG A 16 -12.27 -9.65 0.98
N GLU A 17 -11.27 -8.88 1.41
CA GLU A 17 -9.98 -8.76 0.76
C GLU A 17 -8.85 -8.94 1.78
N ALA A 18 -7.80 -9.65 1.38
CA ALA A 18 -6.57 -9.79 2.15
C ALA A 18 -5.35 -9.63 1.23
N TRP A 19 -4.29 -9.04 1.79
CA TRP A 19 -3.01 -8.84 1.10
C TRP A 19 -1.93 -9.76 1.66
N PHE A 20 -1.19 -10.38 0.75
CA PHE A 20 -0.05 -11.25 1.02
C PHE A 20 1.13 -10.76 0.18
N GLU A 21 1.96 -9.91 0.75
CA GLU A 21 3.05 -9.25 0.03
C GLU A 21 2.50 -8.54 -1.24
N ARG A 22 2.87 -9.03 -2.42
CA ARG A 22 2.41 -8.51 -3.73
C ARG A 22 1.14 -9.16 -4.26
N TYR A 23 0.48 -10.02 -3.48
CA TYR A 23 -0.73 -10.72 -3.89
C TYR A 23 -1.95 -10.15 -3.18
N ARG A 24 -3.02 -9.96 -3.94
CA ARG A 24 -4.37 -9.64 -3.44
C ARG A 24 -5.21 -10.88 -3.55
N VAL A 25 -5.82 -11.30 -2.45
CA VAL A 25 -6.79 -12.40 -2.40
C VAL A 25 -8.13 -11.83 -2.02
N GLU A 26 -9.13 -12.04 -2.86
CA GLU A 26 -10.49 -11.55 -2.64
C GLU A 26 -11.49 -12.70 -2.64
N VAL A 27 -12.41 -12.71 -1.68
CA VAL A 27 -13.55 -13.62 -1.65
C VAL A 27 -14.64 -13.04 -2.53
N VAL A 28 -14.89 -13.68 -3.68
CA VAL A 28 -15.88 -13.21 -4.66
C VAL A 28 -17.27 -13.82 -4.45
N ALA A 29 -17.34 -15.04 -3.91
CA ALA A 29 -18.61 -15.69 -3.58
C ALA A 29 -18.44 -16.73 -2.46
N VAL A 30 -19.56 -17.02 -1.78
CA VAL A 30 -19.71 -18.17 -0.89
C VAL A 30 -20.79 -19.07 -1.48
N GLU A 31 -20.40 -20.27 -1.90
CA GLU A 31 -21.31 -21.30 -2.39
C GLU A 31 -21.74 -22.21 -1.23
N ASP A 32 -22.95 -22.75 -1.30
CA ASP A 32 -23.54 -23.65 -0.30
C ASP A 32 -23.42 -23.19 1.17
N PRO A 33 -23.79 -21.92 1.50
CA PRO A 33 -23.47 -21.28 2.78
C PRO A 33 -24.07 -21.99 4.01
N THR A 34 -25.14 -22.76 3.84
CA THR A 34 -25.91 -23.36 4.94
C THR A 34 -25.55 -24.82 5.23
N ARG A 35 -24.83 -25.50 4.33
CA ARG A 35 -24.60 -26.95 4.43
C ARG A 35 -23.13 -27.35 4.32
N ALA A 36 -22.40 -26.72 3.40
CA ALA A 36 -20.99 -27.00 3.14
C ALA A 36 -20.35 -25.78 2.48
N PRO A 37 -20.14 -24.69 3.23
CA PRO A 37 -19.70 -23.41 2.67
C PRO A 37 -18.39 -23.56 1.90
N ARG A 38 -18.41 -23.16 0.64
CA ARG A 38 -17.25 -23.14 -0.26
C ARG A 38 -16.93 -21.70 -0.63
N LEU A 39 -15.68 -21.31 -0.45
CA LEU A 39 -15.23 -19.96 -0.81
C LEU A 39 -14.72 -19.98 -2.25
N VAL A 40 -15.35 -19.16 -3.09
CA VAL A 40 -14.79 -18.80 -4.39
C VAL A 40 -13.88 -17.61 -4.16
N VAL A 41 -12.59 -17.80 -4.41
CA VAL A 41 -11.58 -16.75 -4.24
C VAL A 41 -10.90 -16.44 -5.57
N THR A 42 -10.61 -15.16 -5.78
CA THR A 42 -9.68 -14.72 -6.81
C THR A 42 -8.34 -14.40 -6.15
N ALA A 43 -7.26 -14.72 -6.85
CA ALA A 43 -5.91 -14.35 -6.47
C ALA A 43 -5.30 -13.57 -7.62
N GLU A 44 -4.88 -12.35 -7.32
CA GLU A 44 -4.25 -11.44 -8.27
C GLU A 44 -2.87 -11.05 -7.75
N GLN A 45 -1.93 -10.83 -8.66
CA GLN A 45 -0.60 -10.34 -8.37
C GLN A 45 -0.48 -8.89 -8.86
N VAL A 46 0.14 -8.05 -8.04
CA VAL A 46 0.53 -6.69 -8.44
C VAL A 46 1.59 -6.77 -9.53
N SER A 47 1.32 -6.11 -10.66
CA SER A 47 2.25 -5.96 -11.77
C SER A 47 3.16 -4.73 -11.61
N ASP A 48 4.10 -4.58 -12.53
CA ASP A 48 4.91 -3.36 -12.67
C ASP A 48 4.23 -2.28 -13.53
N ARG A 49 3.06 -2.57 -14.09
CA ARG A 49 2.37 -1.67 -15.03
C ARG A 49 1.48 -0.72 -14.25
N VAL A 50 1.59 0.56 -14.54
CA VAL A 50 0.67 1.57 -14.01
C VAL A 50 -0.67 1.42 -14.73
N ARG A 51 -1.75 1.28 -13.96
CA ARG A 51 -3.11 1.24 -14.48
C ARG A 51 -3.42 2.57 -15.17
N ALA A 52 -4.08 2.49 -16.33
CA ALA A 52 -4.53 3.67 -17.05
C ALA A 52 -5.41 4.57 -16.16
N GLY A 53 -5.05 5.85 -16.08
CA GLY A 53 -5.68 6.86 -15.24
C GLY A 53 -4.68 7.97 -14.89
N GLU A 54 -5.20 9.14 -14.52
CA GLU A 54 -4.36 10.22 -14.02
C GLU A 54 -3.89 9.91 -12.59
N PRO A 55 -2.58 9.99 -12.28
CA PRO A 55 -2.10 9.86 -10.92
C PRO A 55 -2.70 10.93 -10.01
N LEU A 56 -2.98 10.58 -8.76
CA LEU A 56 -3.37 11.55 -7.74
C LEU A 56 -2.15 12.37 -7.32
N ALA A 57 -2.16 13.67 -7.64
CA ALA A 57 -1.18 14.62 -7.15
C ALA A 57 -1.64 15.24 -5.82
N VAL A 58 -0.84 15.12 -4.75
CA VAL A 58 -1.21 15.61 -3.41
C VAL A 58 0.00 16.08 -2.62
N ARG A 59 -0.15 17.23 -1.95
CA ARG A 59 0.78 17.69 -0.92
C ARG A 59 0.34 17.18 0.44
N VAL A 60 1.24 16.55 1.19
CA VAL A 60 0.97 16.08 2.55
C VAL A 60 2.01 16.65 3.51
N GLU A 61 1.53 17.30 4.55
CA GLU A 61 2.34 17.80 5.66
C GLU A 61 2.60 16.68 6.67
N ARG A 62 3.62 16.84 7.52
CA ARG A 62 3.90 15.87 8.58
C ARG A 62 2.70 15.73 9.52
N GLY A 63 2.30 14.49 9.78
CA GLY A 63 1.07 14.14 10.50
C GLY A 63 -0.19 14.22 9.64
N GLY A 64 -0.10 14.78 8.44
CA GLY A 64 -1.19 14.85 7.47
C GLY A 64 -1.52 13.50 6.85
N GLU A 65 -2.74 13.42 6.32
CA GLU A 65 -3.34 12.17 5.84
C GLU A 65 -3.79 12.28 4.38
N VAL A 66 -3.66 11.18 3.65
CA VAL A 66 -4.13 11.02 2.27
C VAL A 66 -5.05 9.81 2.20
N GLU A 67 -6.24 9.99 1.63
CA GLU A 67 -7.20 8.91 1.39
C GLU A 67 -6.80 8.13 0.12
N LEU A 68 -6.70 6.81 0.27
CA LEU A 68 -6.32 5.84 -0.75
C LEU A 68 -7.45 4.79 -0.88
N GLY A 69 -8.59 5.18 -1.45
CA GLY A 69 -9.77 4.33 -1.53
C GLY A 69 -10.31 3.97 -0.15
N SER A 70 -10.12 2.73 0.30
CA SER A 70 -10.54 2.24 1.63
C SER A 70 -9.41 2.26 2.67
N THR A 71 -8.25 2.80 2.33
CA THR A 71 -7.09 2.93 3.21
C THR A 71 -6.76 4.40 3.38
N ARG A 72 -6.29 4.79 4.56
CA ARG A 72 -5.67 6.09 4.78
C ARG A 72 -4.17 5.95 4.95
N MET A 73 -3.38 6.83 4.34
CA MET A 73 -1.95 6.94 4.58
C MET A 73 -1.66 8.21 5.38
N ARG A 74 -0.92 8.10 6.49
CA ARG A 74 -0.40 9.23 7.26
C ARG A 74 1.09 9.38 7.02
N PHE A 75 1.54 10.59 6.75
CA PHE A 75 2.97 10.91 6.66
C PHE A 75 3.54 11.14 8.07
N LEU A 76 4.57 10.37 8.48
CA LEU A 76 5.16 10.47 9.81
C LEU A 76 6.42 11.34 9.85
N GLY A 77 7.14 11.43 8.74
CA GLY A 77 8.36 12.24 8.61
C GLY A 77 9.36 11.66 7.62
N HIS A 78 10.45 12.42 7.42
CA HIS A 78 11.61 11.98 6.67
C HIS A 78 12.76 11.65 7.62
N SER A 79 13.59 10.68 7.27
CA SER A 79 14.85 10.42 7.96
C SER A 79 15.95 10.15 6.94
N THR A 80 17.20 10.14 7.39
CA THR A 80 18.36 9.78 6.56
C THR A 80 19.19 8.73 7.27
N LYS A 81 19.83 7.83 6.50
CA LYS A 81 20.85 6.94 7.05
C LYS A 81 22.22 7.60 6.95
N HIS A 82 23.04 7.44 7.99
CA HIS A 82 24.46 7.75 7.90
C HIS A 82 25.13 6.86 6.85
N ILE A 83 25.99 7.49 6.06
CA ILE A 83 26.75 6.91 4.96
C ILE A 83 28.16 7.55 4.96
N ASP A 84 29.09 6.94 4.24
CA ASP A 84 30.49 7.35 4.22
C ASP A 84 30.70 8.74 3.59
N ALA A 85 31.86 9.34 3.88
CA ALA A 85 32.19 10.69 3.43
C ALA A 85 32.23 10.78 1.89
N GLY A 86 31.39 11.65 1.33
CA GLY A 86 31.34 11.95 -0.11
C GLY A 86 30.09 11.46 -0.84
N GLU A 87 29.25 10.66 -0.18
CA GLU A 87 27.97 10.19 -0.73
C GLU A 87 26.80 11.07 -0.23
N SER A 88 25.71 11.13 -1.00
CA SER A 88 24.47 11.79 -0.57
C SER A 88 23.58 10.78 0.15
N PRO A 89 23.10 11.07 1.38
CA PRO A 89 22.37 10.08 2.15
C PRO A 89 21.04 9.77 1.47
N PRO A 90 20.60 8.50 1.45
CA PRO A 90 19.30 8.18 0.93
C PRO A 90 18.20 8.84 1.78
N LEU A 91 17.16 9.34 1.11
CA LEU A 91 15.95 9.77 1.78
C LEU A 91 15.17 8.52 2.23
N LEU A 92 14.86 8.47 3.52
CA LEU A 92 13.89 7.53 4.06
C LEU A 92 12.57 8.26 4.28
N VAL A 93 11.47 7.60 3.95
CA VAL A 93 10.11 8.08 4.23
C VAL A 93 9.49 7.15 5.27
N ALA A 94 8.98 7.73 6.34
CA ALA A 94 8.16 7.03 7.32
C ALA A 94 6.67 7.36 7.11
N VAL A 95 5.85 6.32 6.95
CA VAL A 95 4.40 6.41 6.77
C VAL A 95 3.67 5.38 7.62
N GLU A 96 2.40 5.66 7.94
CA GLU A 96 1.49 4.69 8.55
C GLU A 96 0.29 4.49 7.60
N TYR A 97 -0.02 3.25 7.29
CA TYR A 97 -1.22 2.89 6.53
C TYR A 97 -2.28 2.36 7.48
N GLN A 98 -3.48 2.92 7.42
CA GLN A 98 -4.65 2.51 8.20
C GLN A 98 -5.72 1.97 7.23
N PRO A 99 -5.77 0.66 6.97
CA PRO A 99 -6.89 0.06 6.25
C PRO A 99 -8.16 0.12 7.10
N LEU A 100 -9.34 0.24 6.47
CA LEU A 100 -10.63 0.42 7.15
C LEU A 100 -10.95 -0.61 8.25
N ARG A 101 -10.45 -1.85 8.15
CA ARG A 101 -10.76 -2.93 9.10
C ARG A 101 -9.53 -3.78 9.46
N ALA A 102 -8.34 -3.20 9.41
CA ALA A 102 -7.11 -3.85 9.84
C ALA A 102 -6.32 -2.92 10.77
N GLU A 103 -5.42 -3.50 11.56
CA GLU A 103 -4.49 -2.72 12.37
C GLU A 103 -3.60 -1.82 11.48
N PRO A 104 -3.23 -0.61 11.96
CA PRO A 104 -2.32 0.25 11.22
C PRO A 104 -0.96 -0.41 11.02
N GLU A 105 -0.42 -0.25 9.82
CA GLU A 105 0.88 -0.77 9.40
C GLU A 105 1.87 0.39 9.25
N ARG A 106 2.91 0.42 10.08
CA ARG A 106 4.00 1.39 9.96
C ARG A 106 5.07 0.89 9.00
N PHE A 107 5.49 1.77 8.10
CA PHE A 107 6.53 1.50 7.12
C PHE A 107 7.56 2.62 7.14
N GLU A 108 8.82 2.24 7.16
CA GLU A 108 9.94 3.12 6.82
C GLU A 108 10.64 2.52 5.61
N THR A 109 10.78 3.30 4.54
CA THR A 109 11.37 2.82 3.28
C THR A 109 12.38 3.79 2.73
N ASN A 110 13.46 3.26 2.17
CA ASN A 110 14.40 4.03 1.37
C ASN A 110 13.78 4.31 0.01
N VAL A 111 13.68 5.59 -0.37
CA VAL A 111 13.15 6.01 -1.66
C VAL A 111 14.24 6.42 -2.64
N GLY A 112 15.51 6.41 -2.23
CA GLY A 112 16.66 6.80 -3.04
C GLY A 112 17.21 8.19 -2.69
N THR A 113 18.16 8.65 -3.49
CA THR A 113 18.76 10.00 -3.38
C THR A 113 18.05 10.98 -4.32
N GLU A 114 18.26 12.28 -4.14
CA GLU A 114 17.65 13.33 -4.99
C GLU A 114 18.06 13.23 -6.47
N ALA A 115 19.19 12.58 -6.77
CA ALA A 115 19.66 12.40 -8.14
C ALA A 115 18.81 11.39 -8.96
N GLY A 116 17.89 10.66 -8.31
CA GLY A 116 17.03 9.67 -8.94
C GLY A 116 15.55 9.85 -8.61
N ALA A 117 14.69 9.13 -9.33
CA ALA A 117 13.26 9.11 -9.04
C ALA A 117 12.99 8.49 -7.67
N GLN A 118 12.51 9.32 -6.74
CA GLN A 118 12.21 8.90 -5.37
C GLN A 118 10.84 8.23 -5.30
N ARG A 119 10.84 6.90 -5.17
CA ARG A 119 9.60 6.09 -5.27
C ARG A 119 9.57 4.93 -4.32
N TRP A 120 8.36 4.55 -3.92
CA TRP A 120 8.09 3.31 -3.22
C TRP A 120 6.72 2.76 -3.61
N ARG A 121 6.45 1.52 -3.16
CA ARG A 121 5.20 0.83 -3.41
C ARG A 121 4.62 0.31 -2.11
N TRP A 122 3.30 0.31 -2.03
CA TRP A 122 2.55 -0.36 -0.98
C TRP A 122 1.27 -0.93 -1.59
N ARG A 123 1.07 -2.25 -1.48
CA ARG A 123 0.02 -2.99 -2.19
C ARG A 123 0.07 -2.66 -3.70
N ASP A 124 -1.04 -2.26 -4.29
CA ASP A 124 -1.13 -1.82 -5.68
C ASP A 124 -1.00 -0.30 -5.87
N TYR A 125 -0.40 0.41 -4.91
CA TYR A 125 -0.07 1.82 -5.05
C TYR A 125 1.43 2.01 -5.33
N GLN A 126 1.73 2.90 -6.26
CA GLN A 126 3.07 3.44 -6.48
C GLN A 126 3.07 4.93 -6.14
N PHE A 127 3.97 5.30 -5.23
CA PHE A 127 4.15 6.67 -4.78
C PHE A 127 5.45 7.21 -5.37
N THR A 128 5.40 8.44 -5.86
CA THR A 128 6.56 9.18 -6.36
C THR A 128 6.63 10.52 -5.65
N ILE A 129 7.77 10.85 -5.05
CA ILE A 129 8.02 12.18 -4.49
C ILE A 129 8.40 13.10 -5.64
N GLU A 130 7.59 14.13 -5.87
CA GLU A 130 7.85 15.16 -6.89
C GLU A 130 8.66 16.32 -6.32
N ALA A 131 8.39 16.67 -5.05
CA ALA A 131 9.10 17.69 -4.30
C ALA A 131 8.90 17.44 -2.81
N HIS A 132 9.79 17.94 -1.96
CA HIS A 132 9.61 17.86 -0.51
C HIS A 132 10.36 18.99 0.21
N ALA A 133 9.98 19.24 1.46
CA ALA A 133 10.88 19.86 2.43
C ALA A 133 11.10 18.87 3.56
N PHE A 134 12.38 18.68 3.90
CA PHE A 134 12.80 17.66 4.85
C PHE A 134 12.03 17.77 6.17
N ASP A 135 11.47 16.63 6.60
CA ASP A 135 10.66 16.46 7.82
C ASP A 135 9.47 17.44 8.02
N ALA A 136 9.03 18.14 6.96
CA ALA A 136 7.93 19.08 7.02
C ALA A 136 6.77 18.69 6.10
N TRP A 137 7.04 18.42 4.83
CA TRP A 137 6.02 18.06 3.85
C TRP A 137 6.61 17.33 2.64
N MET A 138 5.77 16.62 1.89
CA MET A 138 6.09 16.08 0.57
C MET A 138 4.94 16.28 -0.42
N GLN A 139 5.29 16.53 -1.68
CA GLN A 139 4.41 16.50 -2.84
C GLN A 139 4.53 15.12 -3.48
N LEU A 140 3.41 14.43 -3.61
CA LEU A 140 3.32 13.07 -4.13
C LEU A 140 2.54 13.02 -5.43
N SER A 141 2.99 12.16 -6.33
CA SER A 141 2.19 11.58 -7.39
C SER A 141 1.92 10.11 -7.07
N ILE A 142 0.64 9.75 -6.97
CA ILE A 142 0.18 8.45 -6.51
C ILE A 142 -0.57 7.76 -7.65
N ALA A 143 0.01 6.68 -8.17
CA ALA A 143 -0.56 5.88 -9.23
C ALA A 143 -1.00 4.50 -8.70
N ARG A 144 -1.99 3.90 -9.35
CA ARG A 144 -2.40 2.51 -9.12
C ARG A 144 -1.65 1.60 -10.09
N LEU A 145 -1.21 0.45 -9.62
CA LEU A 145 -0.62 -0.61 -10.44
C LEU A 145 -1.72 -1.56 -10.91
N GLU A 146 -1.53 -2.21 -12.06
CA GLU A 146 -2.45 -3.24 -12.55
C GLU A 146 -2.35 -4.51 -11.70
N LEU A 147 -3.50 -5.14 -11.47
CA LEU A 147 -3.62 -6.46 -10.86
C LEU A 147 -3.81 -7.50 -11.96
N GLU A 148 -3.00 -8.54 -11.94
CA GLU A 148 -3.02 -9.61 -12.93
C GLU A 148 -3.44 -10.93 -12.27
N PRO A 149 -4.32 -11.73 -12.90
CA PRO A 149 -4.68 -13.04 -12.36
C PRO A 149 -3.44 -13.93 -12.16
N VAL A 150 -3.34 -14.58 -11.01
CA VAL A 150 -2.30 -15.59 -10.78
C VAL A 150 -2.59 -16.79 -11.70
N ARG A 151 -1.80 -16.95 -12.76
CA ARG A 151 -1.91 -18.13 -13.64
C ARG A 151 -1.41 -19.35 -12.88
N ARG A 152 -2.23 -20.41 -12.89
CA ARG A 152 -1.89 -21.73 -12.35
C ARG A 152 -0.95 -22.48 -13.29
#